data_AF-A0A7X0XSV0-F1
#
_entry.id   AF-A0A7X0XSV0-F1
#
_cell.length_a   1.000
_cell.length_b   1.000
_cell.length_c   1.000
_cell.angle_alpha   90.00
_cell.angle_beta   90.00
_cell.angle_gamma   90.00
#
_symmetry.space_group_name_H-M   'P 1'
#
loop_
_entity.id
_entity.type
_entity.pdbx_description
1 polymer ?
#
loop_
_entity_poly.entity_id
_entity_poly.type
_entity_poly.pdbx_seq_one_letter_code
_entity_poly.pdbx_strand_id
1 'polypeptide(L)'
;MGTLSIYEATDFTIISDCLNDYEISQNDHIDEFVHKGISYVTFYEDYYNDIIDAKVRLESVQIEIYRCECSKDELIIFLCSEIYSNENYILLKALSEQLNELDIGVLISYFSSEILSQNVDFAEEFLHLLSKYKNENVYQYFLDYFSAHVGENQNINQIISTYFDEYYL
;
A
#
# COMPACT_ATOMS: atom_id res chain seq x y z
N MET A 1 -23.77 19.38 -2.15
CA MET A 1 -22.74 19.51 -1.10
C MET A 1 -21.66 18.52 -1.52
N GLY A 2 -20.68 18.97 -2.29
CA GLY A 2 -19.59 18.13 -2.79
C GLY A 2 -18.55 18.00 -1.69
N THR A 3 -18.15 16.78 -1.40
CA THR A 3 -17.18 16.50 -0.34
C THR A 3 -15.86 16.41 -1.09
N LEU A 4 -14.99 17.42 -1.00
CA LEU A 4 -13.70 17.39 -1.70
C LEU A 4 -13.05 15.99 -1.55
N SER A 5 -12.67 15.42 -2.69
CA SER A 5 -11.93 14.17 -2.78
C SER A 5 -10.75 14.18 -1.81
N ILE A 6 -10.44 13.02 -1.24
CA ILE A 6 -9.40 12.84 -0.20
C ILE A 6 -7.99 13.06 -0.80
N TYR A 7 -7.87 13.00 -2.13
CA TYR A 7 -6.60 13.15 -2.83
C TYR A 7 -6.27 14.62 -3.10
N GLU A 8 -4.99 14.94 -3.21
CA GLU A 8 -4.44 16.20 -3.71
C GLU A 8 -3.70 15.95 -5.04
N ALA A 9 -3.67 16.92 -5.96
CA ALA A 9 -2.91 16.77 -7.22
C ALA A 9 -1.41 16.51 -6.96
N THR A 10 -0.92 16.94 -5.79
CA THR A 10 0.41 16.65 -5.25
C THR A 10 0.69 15.17 -5.04
N ASP A 11 -0.34 14.35 -4.79
CA ASP A 11 -0.21 12.90 -4.55
C ASP A 11 0.24 12.12 -5.80
N PHE A 12 0.20 12.78 -6.96
CA PHE A 12 0.59 12.26 -8.26
C PHE A 12 1.77 13.02 -8.86
N THR A 13 2.37 13.92 -8.09
CA THR A 13 3.51 14.73 -8.50
C THR A 13 4.81 13.98 -8.21
N ILE A 14 5.77 14.11 -9.13
CA ILE A 14 7.09 13.46 -9.19
C ILE A 14 7.57 12.82 -7.88
N ILE A 15 7.58 11.48 -7.85
CA ILE A 15 8.14 10.68 -6.76
C ILE A 15 9.58 10.26 -7.08
N SER A 16 10.00 10.37 -8.35
CA SER A 16 11.32 9.98 -8.85
C SER A 16 12.14 11.14 -9.42
N ASP A 17 13.45 11.19 -9.14
CA ASP A 17 14.38 12.10 -9.83
C ASP A 17 14.48 11.81 -11.36
N CYS A 18 13.91 10.71 -11.84
CA CYS A 18 13.87 10.30 -13.24
C CYS A 18 12.52 10.64 -13.91
N LEU A 19 12.49 11.69 -14.72
CA LEU A 19 11.28 12.21 -15.37
C LEU A 19 10.87 11.48 -16.67
N ASN A 20 11.46 10.33 -16.98
CA ASN A 20 11.22 9.62 -18.25
C ASN A 20 9.76 9.20 -18.43
N ASP A 21 9.06 8.94 -17.32
CA ASP A 21 7.67 8.51 -17.30
C ASP A 21 6.70 9.67 -17.08
N TYR A 22 7.16 10.92 -17.20
CA TYR A 22 6.33 12.10 -17.03
C TYR A 22 6.14 12.86 -18.35
N GLU A 23 4.96 13.45 -18.52
CA GLU A 23 4.66 14.45 -19.53
C GLU A 23 4.57 15.82 -18.87
N ILE A 24 5.08 16.85 -19.54
CA ILE A 24 4.92 18.23 -19.09
C ILE A 24 3.57 18.73 -19.61
N SER A 25 2.65 18.95 -18.68
CA SER A 25 1.42 19.71 -18.91
C SER A 25 1.69 21.17 -18.58
N GLN A 26 1.39 22.08 -19.51
CA GLN A 26 1.47 23.52 -19.23
C GLN A 26 0.09 24.03 -18.86
N ASN A 27 -0.11 24.30 -17.58
CA ASN A 27 -1.30 24.96 -17.05
C ASN A 27 -0.88 26.31 -16.46
N ASP A 28 -1.44 27.42 -16.95
CA ASP A 28 -1.20 28.78 -16.44
C ASP A 28 0.29 29.16 -16.19
N HIS A 29 1.19 28.79 -17.10
CA HIS A 29 2.64 29.07 -17.04
C HIS A 29 3.41 28.38 -15.91
N ILE A 30 2.83 27.33 -15.32
CA ILE A 30 3.52 26.40 -14.42
C ILE A 30 3.70 25.09 -15.21
N ASP A 31 4.93 24.59 -15.24
CA ASP A 31 5.19 23.24 -15.77
C ASP A 31 4.72 22.24 -14.71
N GLU A 32 3.62 21.55 -14.99
CA GLU A 32 3.13 20.43 -14.20
C GLU A 32 3.68 19.13 -14.80
N PHE A 33 4.34 18.31 -13.99
CA PHE A 33 4.82 17.00 -14.41
C PHE A 33 3.79 15.95 -14.04
N VAL A 34 3.19 15.33 -15.06
CA VAL A 34 2.13 14.34 -14.92
C VAL A 34 2.67 12.99 -15.33
N HIS A 35 2.57 11.99 -14.45
CA HIS A 35 3.00 10.63 -14.80
C HIS A 35 2.17 10.09 -15.97
N LYS A 36 2.81 9.43 -16.94
CA LYS A 36 2.19 8.89 -18.17
C LYS A 36 1.13 7.82 -17.91
N GLY A 37 1.16 7.21 -16.72
CA GLY A 37 0.11 6.32 -16.25
C GLY A 37 -1.22 7.04 -15.97
N ILE A 38 -1.23 8.37 -15.98
CA ILE A 38 -2.39 9.22 -15.71
C ILE A 38 -2.95 9.77 -17.02
N SER A 39 -4.19 9.42 -17.35
CA SER A 39 -4.96 10.14 -18.37
C SER A 39 -5.47 11.45 -17.76
N TYR A 40 -4.80 12.56 -18.03
CA TYR A 40 -5.11 13.87 -17.43
C TYR A 40 -6.54 14.37 -17.72
N VAL A 41 -7.09 14.02 -18.89
CA VAL A 41 -8.49 14.34 -19.26
C VAL A 41 -9.48 13.72 -18.28
N THR A 42 -9.21 12.49 -17.85
CA THR A 42 -10.07 11.77 -16.91
C THR A 42 -9.64 11.95 -15.46
N PHE A 43 -8.38 12.32 -15.19
CA PHE A 43 -7.85 12.52 -13.85
C PHE A 43 -8.61 13.60 -13.11
N TYR A 44 -8.77 14.80 -13.70
CA TYR A 44 -9.54 15.85 -13.03
C TYR A 44 -11.01 15.49 -12.88
N GLU A 45 -11.59 14.81 -13.87
CA GLU A 45 -12.95 14.31 -13.77
C GLU A 45 -13.10 13.33 -12.61
N ASP A 46 -12.15 12.40 -12.42
CA ASP A 46 -12.15 11.44 -11.32
C ASP A 46 -11.80 12.11 -9.98
N TYR A 47 -10.89 13.07 -9.99
CA TYR A 47 -10.46 13.84 -8.83
C TYR A 47 -11.58 14.70 -8.25
N TYR A 48 -12.41 15.32 -9.08
CA TYR A 48 -13.53 16.15 -8.65
C TYR A 48 -14.86 15.39 -8.51
N ASN A 49 -14.85 14.06 -8.69
CA ASN A 49 -16.05 13.25 -8.68
C ASN A 49 -16.02 12.22 -7.54
N ASP A 50 -16.90 12.41 -6.55
CA ASP A 50 -16.96 11.63 -5.32
C ASP A 50 -17.59 10.22 -5.50
N ILE A 51 -17.71 9.72 -6.73
CA ILE A 51 -18.22 8.37 -6.97
C ILE A 51 -17.16 7.32 -6.62
N ILE A 52 -17.61 6.20 -6.06
CA ILE A 52 -16.75 5.08 -5.61
C ILE A 52 -15.79 4.64 -6.72
N ASP A 53 -16.29 4.54 -7.96
CA ASP A 53 -15.48 4.09 -9.10
C ASP A 53 -14.32 5.04 -9.43
N ALA A 54 -14.50 6.35 -9.22
CA ALA A 54 -13.44 7.34 -9.46
C ALA A 54 -12.33 7.21 -8.41
N LYS A 55 -12.70 7.04 -7.14
CA LYS A 55 -11.74 6.74 -6.07
C LYS A 55 -10.92 5.47 -6.36
N VAL A 56 -11.57 4.39 -6.80
CA VAL A 56 -10.88 3.13 -7.14
C VAL A 56 -9.88 3.34 -8.29
N ARG A 57 -10.23 4.15 -9.30
CA ARG A 57 -9.31 4.47 -10.40
C ARG A 57 -8.10 5.26 -9.90
N LEU A 58 -8.31 6.28 -9.05
CA LEU A 58 -7.23 7.07 -8.47
C LEU A 58 -6.27 6.23 -7.62
N GLU A 59 -6.80 5.36 -6.75
CA GLU A 59 -5.98 4.43 -5.96
C GLU A 59 -5.17 3.50 -6.87
N SER A 60 -5.79 2.95 -7.91
CA SER A 60 -5.11 2.04 -8.85
C SER A 60 -3.95 2.73 -9.58
N VAL A 61 -4.14 3.99 -9.96
CA VAL A 61 -3.10 4.81 -10.58
C VAL A 61 -1.97 5.10 -9.60
N GLN A 62 -2.27 5.44 -8.35
CA GLN A 62 -1.24 5.72 -7.34
C GLN A 62 -0.40 4.46 -7.03
N ILE A 63 -1.04 3.29 -6.93
CA ILE A 63 -0.35 2.00 -6.78
C ILE A 63 0.59 1.76 -7.96
N GLU A 64 0.13 2.00 -9.19
CA GLU A 64 0.92 1.80 -10.41
C GLU A 64 2.16 2.71 -10.45
N ILE A 65 2.02 3.98 -10.05
CA ILE A 65 3.13 4.92 -9.97
C ILE A 65 4.18 4.43 -8.96
N TYR A 66 3.75 4.12 -7.73
CA TYR A 66 4.65 3.57 -6.71
C TYR A 66 5.35 2.29 -7.19
N ARG A 67 4.63 1.42 -7.89
CA ARG A 67 5.20 0.18 -8.43
C ARG A 67 6.24 0.42 -9.52
N CYS A 68 6.03 1.40 -10.40
CA CYS A 68 6.93 1.66 -11.52
C CYS A 68 8.18 2.44 -11.09
N GLU A 69 8.01 3.38 -10.16
CA GLU A 69 9.04 4.36 -9.85
C GLU A 69 9.88 4.02 -8.63
N CYS A 70 9.32 3.24 -7.71
CA CYS A 70 10.00 2.89 -6.47
C CYS A 70 10.51 1.45 -6.54
N SER A 71 11.75 1.29 -6.13
CA SER A 71 12.27 -0.01 -5.77
C SER A 71 11.57 -0.54 -4.51
N LYS A 72 11.57 -1.85 -4.35
CA LYS A 72 11.12 -2.54 -3.14
C LYS A 72 11.71 -1.93 -1.85
N ASP A 73 13.00 -1.59 -1.85
CA ASP A 73 13.66 -1.05 -0.67
C ASP A 73 13.15 0.36 -0.33
N GLU A 74 12.87 1.20 -1.34
CA GLU A 74 12.25 2.52 -1.16
C GLU A 74 10.82 2.40 -0.62
N LEU A 75 10.02 1.46 -1.15
CA LEU A 75 8.66 1.21 -0.67
C LEU A 75 8.64 0.76 0.80
N ILE A 76 9.61 -0.06 1.24
CA ILE A 76 9.75 -0.44 2.64
C ILE A 76 10.10 0.78 3.51
N ILE A 77 11.02 1.65 3.05
CA ILE A 77 11.36 2.90 3.75
C ILE A 77 10.12 3.78 3.91
N PHE A 78 9.30 3.90 2.87
CA PHE A 78 8.07 4.69 2.91
C PHE A 78 7.04 4.10 3.89
N LEU A 79 6.84 2.79 3.88
CA LEU A 79 5.94 2.11 4.83
C LEU A 79 6.36 2.29 6.30
N CYS A 80 7.68 2.41 6.56
CA CYS A 80 8.20 2.66 7.90
C CYS A 80 8.20 4.14 8.30
N SER A 81 7.83 5.05 7.39
CA SER A 81 7.86 6.48 7.63
C SER A 81 6.52 7.01 8.16
N GLU A 82 6.56 7.81 9.22
CA GLU A 82 5.37 8.48 9.77
C GLU A 82 4.74 9.45 8.77
N ILE A 83 5.51 9.96 7.79
CA ILE A 83 5.03 10.90 6.77
C ILE A 83 3.96 10.25 5.89
N TYR A 84 4.10 8.95 5.61
CA TYR A 84 3.24 8.21 4.69
C TYR A 84 2.21 7.33 5.41
N SER A 85 1.99 7.53 6.71
CA SER A 85 1.14 6.65 7.53
C SER A 85 -0.29 6.49 6.99
N ASN A 86 -0.80 7.52 6.30
CA ASN A 86 -2.14 7.52 5.70
C ASN A 86 -2.20 6.76 4.37
N GLU A 87 -1.06 6.51 3.73
CA GLU A 87 -0.92 5.83 2.45
C GLU A 87 -0.40 4.39 2.60
N ASN A 88 -0.22 3.92 3.84
CA ASN A 88 0.35 2.60 4.14
C ASN A 88 -0.33 1.46 3.36
N TYR A 89 -1.64 1.55 3.14
CA TYR A 89 -2.37 0.56 2.32
C TYR A 89 -1.94 0.56 0.85
N ILE A 90 -1.81 1.75 0.25
CA ILE A 90 -1.43 1.94 -1.15
C ILE A 90 0.01 1.48 -1.37
N LEU A 91 0.90 1.87 -0.46
CA LEU A 91 2.30 1.44 -0.46
C LEU A 91 2.44 -0.07 -0.28
N LEU A 92 1.67 -0.67 0.63
CA LEU A 92 1.70 -2.11 0.87
C LEU A 92 1.20 -2.89 -0.36
N LYS A 93 0.16 -2.39 -1.04
CA LYS A 93 -0.30 -2.97 -2.31
C LYS A 93 0.76 -2.87 -3.41
N ALA A 94 1.36 -1.70 -3.61
CA ALA A 94 2.43 -1.52 -4.59
C ALA A 94 3.61 -2.45 -4.32
N LEU A 95 3.99 -2.58 -3.04
CA LEU A 95 5.03 -3.50 -2.60
C LEU A 95 4.64 -4.96 -2.87
N SER A 96 3.41 -5.36 -2.54
CA SER A 96 2.95 -6.75 -2.66
C SER A 96 3.11 -7.36 -4.04
N GLU A 97 2.99 -6.55 -5.09
CA GLU A 97 3.15 -6.99 -6.48
C GLU A 97 4.63 -7.21 -6.88
N GLN A 98 5.57 -6.66 -6.10
CA GLN A 98 7.00 -6.82 -6.30
C GLN A 98 7.63 -7.91 -5.40
N LEU A 99 6.92 -8.39 -4.37
CA LEU A 99 7.45 -9.34 -3.38
C LEU A 99 7.53 -10.78 -3.91
N ASN A 100 8.67 -11.42 -3.68
CA ASN A 100 8.80 -12.88 -3.74
C ASN A 100 8.88 -13.49 -2.31
N GLU A 101 8.89 -14.83 -2.21
CA GLU A 101 8.93 -15.52 -0.91
C GLU A 101 10.13 -15.14 -0.03
N LEU A 102 11.32 -14.87 -0.60
CA LEU A 102 12.50 -14.47 0.17
C LEU A 102 12.32 -13.09 0.80
N ASP A 103 11.58 -12.22 0.13
CA ASP A 103 11.34 -10.85 0.57
C ASP A 103 10.43 -10.79 1.80
N ILE A 104 9.58 -11.80 1.99
CA ILE A 104 8.65 -11.87 3.13
C ILE A 104 9.38 -11.96 4.47
N GLY A 105 10.47 -12.70 4.53
CA GLY A 105 11.29 -12.78 5.75
C GLY A 105 11.89 -11.43 6.13
N VAL A 106 12.34 -10.67 5.13
CA VAL A 106 12.88 -9.31 5.32
C VAL A 106 11.76 -8.37 5.77
N LEU A 107 10.59 -8.43 5.11
CA LEU A 107 9.45 -7.58 5.42
C LEU A 107 8.95 -7.77 6.86
N ILE A 108 8.85 -9.02 7.32
CA ILE A 108 8.49 -9.35 8.71
C ILE A 108 9.42 -8.68 9.72
N SER A 109 10.71 -8.55 9.41
CA SER A 109 11.69 -7.93 10.33
C SER A 109 11.47 -6.44 10.56
N TYR A 110 10.78 -5.75 9.66
CA TYR A 110 10.46 -4.32 9.79
C TYR A 110 9.21 -4.05 10.64
N PHE A 111 8.32 -5.03 10.78
CA PHE A 111 7.02 -4.86 11.45
C PHE A 111 6.85 -5.88 12.57
N SER A 112 7.26 -5.52 13.79
CA SER A 112 6.96 -6.34 14.97
C SER A 112 5.46 -6.30 15.30
N SER A 113 4.97 -7.27 16.07
CA SER A 113 3.58 -7.28 16.53
C SER A 113 3.23 -6.01 17.35
N GLU A 114 4.21 -5.47 18.09
CA GLU A 114 4.07 -4.22 18.84
C GLU A 114 3.89 -3.01 17.93
N ILE A 115 4.63 -2.94 16.82
CA ILE A 115 4.46 -1.87 15.80
C ILE A 115 3.08 -1.98 15.17
N LEU A 116 2.67 -3.18 14.78
CA LEU A 116 1.36 -3.42 14.16
C LEU A 116 0.20 -3.09 15.11
N SER A 117 0.35 -3.31 16.42
CA SER A 117 -0.70 -3.01 17.40
C SER A 117 -1.08 -1.52 17.47
N GLN A 118 -0.22 -0.62 16.97
CA GLN A 118 -0.47 0.83 16.95
C GLN A 118 -1.39 1.25 15.80
N ASN A 119 -1.52 0.44 14.75
CA ASN A 119 -2.37 0.71 13.59
C ASN A 119 -3.06 -0.58 13.13
N VAL A 120 -4.26 -0.81 13.67
CA VAL A 120 -5.03 -2.05 13.47
C VAL A 120 -5.42 -2.27 12.01
N ASP A 121 -5.78 -1.20 11.28
CA ASP A 121 -6.16 -1.31 9.87
C ASP A 121 -4.97 -1.73 9.01
N PHE A 122 -3.79 -1.14 9.27
CA PHE A 122 -2.55 -1.58 8.61
C PHE A 122 -2.16 -3.00 9.00
N ALA A 123 -2.32 -3.38 10.27
CA ALA A 123 -2.03 -4.73 10.74
C ALA A 123 -2.90 -5.79 10.03
N GLU A 124 -4.20 -5.52 9.84
CA GLU A 124 -5.10 -6.42 9.13
C GLU A 124 -4.63 -6.66 7.69
N GLU A 125 -4.33 -5.59 6.95
CA GLU A 125 -3.86 -5.67 5.56
C GLU A 125 -2.48 -6.33 5.44
N PHE A 126 -1.57 -6.03 6.36
CA PHE A 126 -0.25 -6.65 6.41
C PHE A 126 -0.34 -8.15 6.67
N LEU A 127 -1.12 -8.56 7.67
CA LEU A 127 -1.33 -9.98 7.97
C LEU A 127 -2.08 -10.69 6.84
N HIS A 128 -3.02 -10.02 6.17
CA HIS A 128 -3.67 -10.57 5.00
C HIS A 128 -2.67 -10.81 3.85
N LEU A 129 -1.75 -9.87 3.60
CA LEU A 129 -0.66 -10.05 2.63
C LEU A 129 0.21 -11.26 3.00
N LEU A 130 0.68 -11.33 4.24
CA LEU A 130 1.52 -12.43 4.72
C LEU A 130 0.84 -13.79 4.54
N SER A 131 -0.48 -13.86 4.76
CA SER A 131 -1.25 -15.10 4.68
C SER A 131 -1.20 -15.80 3.31
N LYS A 132 -0.86 -15.06 2.25
CA LYS A 132 -0.68 -15.57 0.88
C LYS A 132 0.58 -16.42 0.72
N TYR A 133 1.53 -16.36 1.67
CA TYR A 133 2.82 -17.02 1.58
C TYR A 133 2.95 -18.13 2.62
N LYS A 134 2.84 -19.40 2.18
CA LYS A 134 2.97 -20.57 3.05
C LYS A 134 4.45 -20.90 3.29
N ASN A 135 5.11 -20.16 4.19
CA ASN A 135 6.50 -20.42 4.57
C ASN A 135 6.71 -20.36 6.09
N GLU A 136 7.86 -20.85 6.54
CA GLU A 136 8.19 -20.97 7.96
C GLU A 136 8.25 -19.60 8.67
N ASN A 137 8.74 -18.55 7.98
CA ASN A 137 8.83 -17.21 8.57
C ASN A 137 7.45 -16.65 8.90
N VAL A 138 6.49 -16.78 7.97
CA VAL A 138 5.10 -16.36 8.20
C VAL A 138 4.44 -17.22 9.28
N TYR A 139 4.70 -18.52 9.28
CA TYR A 139 4.17 -19.44 10.29
C TYR A 139 4.61 -19.03 11.70
N GLN A 140 5.92 -18.82 11.91
CA GLN A 140 6.44 -18.39 13.20
C GLN A 140 5.93 -17.00 13.59
N TYR A 141 5.88 -16.07 12.63
CA TYR A 141 5.36 -14.72 12.88
C TYR A 141 3.89 -14.73 13.33
N PHE A 142 3.04 -15.56 12.71
CA PHE A 142 1.64 -15.70 13.10
C PHE A 142 1.48 -16.37 14.46
N LEU A 143 2.35 -17.34 14.81
CA LEU A 143 2.37 -17.91 16.15
C LEU A 143 2.70 -16.85 17.21
N ASP A 144 3.74 -16.05 16.96
CA ASP A 144 4.18 -15.01 17.89
C ASP A 144 3.08 -13.94 18.05
N TYR A 145 2.51 -13.47 16.94
CA TYR A 145 1.41 -12.49 16.96
C TYR A 145 0.19 -13.03 17.71
N PHE A 146 -0.25 -14.26 17.40
CA PHE A 146 -1.41 -14.86 18.03
C PHE A 146 -1.18 -15.08 19.54
N SER A 147 0.02 -15.47 19.95
CA SER A 147 0.35 -15.64 21.37
C SER A 147 0.24 -14.35 22.18
N ALA A 148 0.51 -13.20 21.55
CA ALA A 148 0.49 -11.89 22.19
C ALA A 148 -0.89 -11.21 22.13
N HIS A 149 -1.65 -11.42 21.03
CA HIS A 149 -2.81 -10.59 20.68
C HIS A 149 -4.10 -11.38 20.45
N VAL A 150 -4.15 -12.68 20.79
CA VAL A 150 -5.37 -13.49 20.60
C VAL A 150 -6.58 -12.87 21.29
N GLY A 151 -7.69 -12.79 20.56
CA GLY A 151 -8.95 -12.26 21.07
C GLY A 151 -9.08 -10.74 21.02
N GLU A 152 -8.03 -10.00 20.65
CA GLU A 152 -8.08 -8.53 20.58
C GLU A 152 -8.81 -8.02 19.33
N ASN A 153 -8.61 -8.68 18.17
CA ASN A 153 -9.31 -8.36 16.92
C ASN A 153 -9.80 -9.63 16.21
N GLN A 154 -11.11 -9.73 15.97
CA GLN A 154 -11.73 -10.91 15.36
C GLN A 154 -11.33 -11.15 13.90
N ASN A 155 -11.19 -10.09 13.09
CA ASN A 155 -10.76 -10.21 11.69
C ASN A 155 -9.34 -10.75 11.61
N ILE A 156 -8.42 -10.18 12.41
CA ILE A 156 -7.03 -10.63 12.47
C ILE A 156 -6.94 -12.09 12.94
N ASN A 157 -7.70 -12.45 13.98
CA ASN A 157 -7.76 -13.85 14.44
C ASN A 157 -8.25 -14.78 13.33
N GLN A 158 -9.21 -14.35 12.52
CA GLN A 158 -9.73 -15.14 11.42
C GLN A 158 -8.68 -15.32 10.31
N ILE A 159 -7.97 -14.26 9.92
CA ILE A 159 -6.86 -14.34 8.94
C ILE A 159 -5.83 -15.39 9.39
N ILE A 160 -5.39 -15.31 10.65
CA ILE A 160 -4.38 -16.20 11.21
C ILE A 160 -4.91 -17.65 11.32
N SER A 161 -6.15 -17.82 11.77
CA SER A 161 -6.76 -19.16 11.90
C SER A 161 -6.90 -19.84 10.54
N THR A 162 -7.44 -19.14 9.55
CA THR A 162 -7.55 -19.62 8.17
C THR A 162 -6.18 -19.98 7.61
N TYR A 163 -5.16 -19.17 7.87
CA TYR A 163 -3.81 -19.49 7.44
C TYR A 163 -3.30 -20.84 7.99
N PHE A 164 -3.50 -21.11 9.28
CA PHE A 164 -3.08 -22.37 9.90
C PHE A 164 -3.89 -23.57 9.42
N ASP A 165 -5.21 -23.41 9.28
CA ASP A 165 -6.09 -24.47 8.76
C ASP A 165 -5.67 -24.91 7.34
N GLU A 166 -5.21 -23.96 6.53
CA GLU A 166 -4.81 -24.18 5.14
C GLU A 166 -3.30 -24.43 4.97
N TYR A 167 -2.49 -24.39 6.04
CA TYR A 167 -1.03 -24.42 5.90
C TYR A 167 -0.49 -25.73 5.28
N TYR A 168 -1.18 -26.84 5.53
CA TYR A 168 -0.79 -28.18 5.07
C TYR A 168 -1.70 -28.75 3.97
N LEU A 169 -2.65 -27.95 3.46
CA LEU A 169 -3.56 -28.33 2.37
C LEU A 169 -2.95 -28.00 1.00
#